data_AF-A0A1Q5K2L7-F1
#
_entry.id   AF-A0A1Q5K2L7-F1
#
_cell.length_a   1.000
_cell.length_b   1.000
_cell.length_c   1.000
_cell.angle_alpha   90.00
_cell.angle_beta   90.00
_cell.angle_gamma   90.00
#
_symmetry.space_group_name_H-M   'P 1'
#
loop_
_entity.id
_entity.type
_entity.pdbx_description
1 polymer ?
#
loop_
_entity_poly.entity_id
_entity_poly.type
_entity_poly.pdbx_seq_one_letter_code
_entity_poly.pdbx_strand_id
1 'polypeptide(L)' 'MTHINPDPEPERTSGLEPGGGVPPGETPPAESSMPEAGPRETHNPPKGWAKGPLTLIIVLVVLIAAFFLAYALVLIL' A
#
# COMPACT_ATOMS: atom_id res chain seq x y z
N MET A 1 -6.35 9.19 21.96
CA MET A 1 -6.71 8.67 20.62
C MET A 1 -7.75 9.60 20.06
N THR A 2 -7.50 10.22 18.91
CA THR A 2 -8.48 11.09 18.24
C THR A 2 -9.41 10.19 17.44
N HIS A 3 -10.69 10.16 17.78
CA HIS A 3 -11.70 9.41 17.05
C HIS A 3 -12.05 10.18 15.76
N ILE A 4 -11.85 9.56 14.60
CA ILE A 4 -12.32 10.11 13.32
C ILE A 4 -13.65 9.45 13.03
N ASN A 5 -14.72 10.25 13.02
CA ASN A 5 -16.03 9.77 12.56
C ASN A 5 -15.99 9.71 11.01
N PRO A 6 -16.18 8.54 10.37
CA PRO A 6 -16.26 8.46 8.92
C PRO A 6 -17.58 8.99 8.36
N ASP A 7 -18.59 9.21 9.20
CA ASP A 7 -19.90 9.64 8.75
C ASP A 7 -19.86 11.08 8.24
N PRO A 8 -20.59 11.37 7.14
CA PRO A 8 -20.71 12.73 6.64
C PRO A 8 -21.36 13.66 7.68
N GLU A 9 -20.81 14.86 7.84
CA GLU A 9 -21.36 15.87 8.75
C GLU A 9 -22.68 16.43 8.17
N PRO A 10 -23.79 16.44 8.94
CA PRO A 10 -25.07 16.97 8.49
C PRO A 10 -25.01 18.43 8.03
N GLU A 11 -24.18 19.25 8.69
CA GLU A 11 -24.02 20.67 8.34
C GLU A 11 -23.29 20.89 7.00
N ARG A 12 -22.64 19.84 6.47
CA ARG A 12 -21.84 19.90 5.25
C ARG A 12 -22.34 18.98 4.15
N THR A 13 -23.47 18.29 4.39
CA THR A 13 -24.00 17.25 3.49
C THR A 13 -25.45 17.56 3.19
N SER A 14 -25.73 17.93 1.94
CA SER A 14 -27.10 18.26 1.51
C SER A 14 -28.01 17.03 1.60
N GLY A 15 -29.24 17.21 2.09
CA GLY A 15 -30.23 16.14 2.26
C GLY A 15 -30.05 15.29 3.52
N LEU A 16 -28.92 15.45 4.24
CA LEU A 16 -28.67 14.69 5.46
C LEU A 16 -29.36 15.34 6.67
N GLU A 17 -30.30 14.63 7.27
CA GLU A 17 -31.03 15.07 8.46
C GLU A 17 -30.18 14.86 9.74
N PRO A 18 -30.43 15.64 10.80
CA PRO A 18 -29.85 15.38 12.12
C PRO A 18 -30.23 13.97 12.60
N GLY A 19 -29.25 13.05 12.59
CA GLY A 19 -29.48 11.62 12.86
C GLY A 19 -28.94 10.69 11.76
N GLY A 20 -28.44 11.22 10.64
CA GLY A 20 -27.76 10.44 9.60
C GLY A 20 -28.70 9.86 8.53
N GLY A 21 -29.98 10.22 8.57
CA GLY A 21 -30.99 9.82 7.59
C GLY A 21 -31.12 10.80 6.43
N VAL A 22 -31.84 10.39 5.39
CA VAL A 22 -32.24 11.24 4.26
C VAL A 22 -33.74 11.11 4.02
N PRO A 23 -34.40 12.10 3.41
CA PRO A 23 -35.80 12.03 3.04
C PRO A 23 -36.15 10.79 2.20
N PRO A 24 -37.40 10.28 2.28
CA PRO A 24 -37.84 9.16 1.46
C PRO A 24 -37.66 9.42 -0.04
N GLY A 25 -37.05 8.46 -0.74
CA GLY A 25 -36.78 8.55 -2.19
C GLY A 25 -35.38 9.08 -2.53
N GLU A 26 -34.65 9.63 -1.57
CA GLU A 26 -33.23 9.91 -1.70
C GLU A 26 -32.40 8.65 -1.39
N THR A 27 -31.18 8.57 -1.93
CA THR A 27 -30.26 7.47 -1.65
C THR A 27 -29.58 7.73 -0.30
N PRO A 28 -29.70 6.84 0.69
CA PRO A 28 -29.03 6.99 1.98
C PRO A 28 -27.50 7.13 1.83
N PRO A 29 -26.81 7.81 2.78
CA PRO A 29 -25.36 7.89 2.76
C PRO A 29 -24.74 6.49 2.80
N ALA A 30 -23.60 6.34 2.12
CA ALA A 30 -22.85 5.09 2.14
C ALA A 30 -22.42 4.78 3.58
N GLU A 31 -22.81 3.62 4.09
CA GLU A 31 -22.34 3.14 5.38
C GLU A 31 -20.84 2.82 5.32
N SER A 32 -20.06 3.41 6.22
CA SER A 32 -18.69 2.99 6.45
C SER A 32 -18.72 1.94 7.54
N SER A 33 -18.87 0.66 7.18
CA SER A 33 -18.88 -0.44 8.17
C SER A 33 -17.47 -0.84 8.63
N MET A 34 -16.44 -0.27 8.02
CA MET A 34 -15.04 -0.66 8.21
C MET A 34 -14.07 0.54 8.22
N PRO A 35 -14.38 1.67 8.90
CA PRO A 35 -13.36 2.68 9.15
C PRO A 35 -12.24 2.00 9.94
N GLU A 36 -11.01 2.15 9.47
CA GLU A 36 -9.84 1.54 10.12
C GLU A 36 -9.73 0.00 10.02
N ALA A 37 -10.50 -0.69 9.16
CA ALA A 37 -10.33 -2.14 8.93
C ALA A 37 -9.11 -2.50 8.05
N GLY A 38 -8.44 -1.48 7.50
CA GLY A 38 -7.14 -1.67 6.90
C GLY A 38 -6.11 -2.03 7.97
N PRO A 39 -5.09 -2.85 7.67
CA PRO A 39 -3.97 -3.04 8.58
C PRO A 39 -3.43 -1.68 9.01
N ARG A 40 -3.24 -1.47 10.31
CA ARG A 40 -2.55 -0.27 10.80
C ARG A 40 -1.15 -0.28 10.19
N GLU A 41 -0.93 0.58 9.21
CA GLU A 41 0.34 0.73 8.50
C GLU A 41 1.37 1.39 9.44
N THR A 42 1.78 0.64 10.45
CA THR A 42 2.75 0.98 11.49
C THR A 42 4.15 0.52 11.09
N HIS A 43 4.22 -0.42 10.14
CA HIS A 43 5.43 -1.10 9.72
C HIS A 43 5.55 -1.09 8.19
N ASN A 44 5.44 0.08 7.58
CA ASN A 44 6.02 0.29 6.26
C ASN A 44 7.53 0.51 6.48
N PRO A 45 8.41 -0.46 6.19
CA PRO A 45 9.83 -0.30 6.47
C PRO A 45 10.32 1.00 5.80
N PRO A 46 11.06 1.85 6.53
CA PRO A 46 11.46 3.15 6.02
C PRO A 46 12.22 2.96 4.72
N LYS A 47 11.98 3.88 3.77
CA LYS A 47 12.66 3.99 2.47
C LYS A 47 14.14 3.58 2.62
N GLY A 48 14.53 2.40 2.12
CA GLY A 48 15.91 1.91 2.25
C GLY A 48 16.07 0.40 2.39
N TRP A 49 15.06 -0.31 2.89
CA TRP A 49 15.12 -1.78 3.05
C TRP A 49 15.36 -2.54 1.73
N ALA A 50 14.97 -1.97 0.59
CA ALA A 50 15.22 -2.57 -0.71
C ALA A 50 16.72 -2.65 -1.09
N LYS A 51 17.59 -1.81 -0.50
CA LYS A 51 19.00 -1.71 -0.90
C LYS A 51 19.81 -2.96 -0.57
N GLY A 52 19.55 -3.60 0.57
CA GLY A 52 20.27 -4.79 1.02
C GLY A 52 20.06 -5.98 0.07
N PRO A 53 18.81 -6.44 -0.10
CA PRO A 53 18.48 -7.52 -1.04
C PRO A 53 18.89 -7.20 -2.48
N LEU A 54 18.70 -5.95 -2.94
CA LEU A 54 19.09 -5.56 -4.30
C LEU A 54 20.60 -5.68 -4.52
N THR A 55 21.41 -5.19 -3.57
CA THR A 55 22.87 -5.31 -3.65
C THR A 55 23.31 -6.77 -3.70
N LEU A 56 22.72 -7.63 -2.86
CA LEU A 56 23.03 -9.06 -2.84
C LEU A 56 22.72 -9.74 -4.19
N ILE A 57 21.55 -9.44 -4.77
CA ILE A 57 21.15 -9.97 -6.08
C ILE A 57 22.13 -9.50 -7.16
N ILE A 58 22.50 -8.21 -7.19
CA ILE A 58 23.45 -7.67 -8.17
C ILE A 58 24.81 -8.38 -8.08
N VAL A 59 25.34 -8.57 -6.86
CA VAL A 59 26.62 -9.28 -6.66
C VAL A 59 26.54 -10.71 -7.18
N LEU A 60 25.47 -11.44 -6.86
CA LEU A 60 25.28 -12.81 -7.31
C LEU A 60 25.22 -12.90 -8.85
N VAL A 61 24.47 -12.00 -9.49
CA VAL A 61 24.36 -11.95 -10.95
C VAL A 61 25.72 -11.70 -11.61
N VAL A 62 26.51 -10.75 -11.08
CA VAL A 62 27.86 -10.46 -11.60
C VAL A 62 28.79 -11.67 -11.47
N LEU A 63 28.74 -12.38 -10.34
CA LEU A 63 29.54 -13.60 -10.14
C LEU A 63 29.17 -14.71 -11.13
N ILE A 64 27.88 -14.94 -11.35
CA ILE A 64 27.40 -15.93 -12.31
C ILE A 64 27.80 -15.54 -13.75
N ALA A 65 27.63 -14.27 -14.12
CA ALA A 65 28.03 -13.78 -15.43
C ALA A 65 29.55 -13.92 -15.67
N ALA A 66 30.37 -13.58 -14.67
CA ALA A 66 31.82 -13.74 -14.73
C ALA A 66 32.23 -15.22 -14.87
N PHE A 67 31.55 -16.13 -14.17
CA PHE A 67 31.76 -17.56 -14.32
C PHE A 67 31.49 -18.04 -15.76
N PHE A 68 30.34 -17.68 -16.33
CA PHE A 68 30.02 -18.05 -17.71
C PHE A 68 30.97 -17.43 -18.73
N LEU A 69 31.40 -16.19 -18.51
CA LEU A 69 32.40 -15.53 -19.36
C LEU A 69 33.73 -16.29 -19.33
N ALA A 70 34.23 -16.63 -18.14
CA ALA A 70 35.46 -17.41 -17.98
C ALA A 70 35.31 -18.81 -18.63
N TYR A 71 34.20 -19.49 -18.40
CA TYR A 71 33.90 -20.78 -19.01
C TYR A 71 33.90 -20.72 -20.54
N ALA A 72 33.26 -19.71 -21.13
CA ALA A 72 33.26 -19.50 -22.57
C ALA A 72 34.68 -19.26 -23.13
N LEU A 73 35.50 -18.46 -22.45
CA LEU A 73 36.90 -18.23 -22.84
C LEU A 73 37.72 -19.52 -22.80
N VAL A 74 37.52 -20.37 -21.79
CA VAL A 74 38.17 -21.69 -21.68
C VAL A 74 37.75 -22.62 -22.80
N LEU A 75 36.50 -22.56 -23.27
CA LEU A 75 36.02 -23.40 -24.37
C LEU A 75 36.48 -22.93 -25.76
N ILE A 76 36.78 -21.64 -25.91
CA ILE A 76 37.19 -21.03 -27.19
C ILE A 76 38.68 -21.19 -27.45
N LEU A 77 39.50 -21.21 -26.38
CA LEU A 77 40.95 -21.40 -26.44
C LEU A 77 41.32 -22.88 -26.64
#